data_AF-R9IUJ8-F1
#
_entry.id   AF-R9IUJ8-F1
#
_cell.length_a   1.000
_cell.length_b   1.000
_cell.length_c   1.000
_cell.angle_alpha   90.00
_cell.angle_beta   90.00
_cell.angle_gamma   90.00
#
_symmetry.space_group_name_H-M   'P 1'
#
loop_
_entity.id
_entity.type
_entity.pdbx_description
1 polymer ?
#
loop_
_entity_poly.entity_id
_entity_poly.type
_entity_poly.pdbx_seq_one_letter_code
_entity_poly.pdbx_strand_id
1 'polypeptide(L)' 'MAVCDRMAMGIADAIRQYSLTITGRAMLSRAVSGIRKSTLIVNLPGSPKAVKESLEYVLPHLKHGLGLLRGTDQECGGV' A
#
# COMPACT_ATOMS: atom_id res chain seq x y z
N MET A 1 8.03 9.14 12.85
CA MET A 1 6.96 8.12 12.78
C MET A 1 6.01 8.35 13.97
N ALA A 2 4.98 9.16 13.82
CA ALA A 2 4.12 9.52 14.97
C ALA A 2 3.02 8.47 15.27
N VAL A 3 2.61 7.67 14.27
CA VAL A 3 1.43 6.78 14.37
C VAL A 3 1.71 5.33 13.98
N CYS A 4 2.59 5.07 13.01
CA CYS A 4 2.92 3.72 12.57
C CYS A 4 4.06 3.14 13.42
N ASP A 5 3.96 1.85 13.75
CA ASP A 5 5.00 1.10 14.46
C ASP A 5 6.15 0.72 13.52
N ARG A 6 5.81 0.43 12.25
CA ARG A 6 6.78 0.19 11.17
C ARG A 6 6.27 0.69 9.82
N MET A 7 7.18 1.00 8.92
CA MET A 7 6.84 1.48 7.57
C MET A 7 6.67 0.32 6.59
N ALA A 8 5.79 0.50 5.61
CA ALA A 8 5.53 -0.44 4.53
C ALA A 8 5.55 0.31 3.18
N MET A 9 6.59 1.12 2.95
CA MET A 9 6.64 2.15 1.90
C MET A 9 6.45 1.62 0.48
N GLY A 10 6.82 0.37 0.22
CA GLY A 10 6.69 -0.26 -1.09
C GLY A 10 5.28 -0.22 -1.67
N ILE A 11 4.23 -0.20 -0.83
CA ILE A 11 2.84 -0.10 -1.30
C ILE A 11 2.56 1.30 -1.87
N ALA A 12 2.93 2.36 -1.14
CA ALA A 12 2.79 3.73 -1.62
C ALA A 12 3.67 4.02 -2.85
N ASP A 13 4.86 3.39 -2.91
CA ASP A 13 5.76 3.51 -4.05
C ASP A 13 5.19 2.82 -5.29
N ALA A 14 4.61 1.63 -5.14
CA ALA A 14 3.93 0.93 -6.24
C ALA A 14 2.76 1.73 -6.79
N ILE A 15 1.92 2.33 -5.92
CA ILE A 15 0.84 3.24 -6.33
C ILE A 15 1.39 4.44 -7.10
N ARG A 16 2.50 5.03 -6.64
CA ARG A 16 3.14 6.18 -7.29
C ARG A 16 3.68 5.80 -8.67
N GLN A 17 4.36 4.65 -8.78
CA GLN A 17 4.87 4.12 -10.04
C GLN A 17 3.76 3.83 -11.04
N TYR A 18 2.69 3.17 -10.60
CA TYR A 18 1.50 2.96 -11.42
C TYR A 18 0.90 4.30 -11.89
N SER A 19 0.71 5.24 -10.98
CA SER A 19 0.15 6.56 -11.30
C SER A 19 1.02 7.37 -12.26
N LEU A 20 2.34 7.18 -12.24
CA LEU A 20 3.28 7.83 -13.17
C LEU A 20 3.06 7.39 -14.62
N THR A 21 2.54 6.18 -14.85
CA THR A 21 2.15 5.71 -16.19
C THR A 21 0.91 6.44 -16.74
N ILE A 22 0.12 7.05 -15.86
CA ILE A 22 -1.11 7.80 -16.20
C ILE A 22 -0.82 9.30 -16.28
N THR A 23 -0.02 9.84 -15.35
CA THR A 23 0.29 11.28 -15.26
C THR A 23 1.64 11.52 -14.59
N GLY A 24 2.50 12.33 -15.23
CA GLY A 24 3.79 12.73 -14.65
C GLY A 24 3.68 13.48 -13.31
N ARG A 25 2.51 14.09 -13.02
CA ARG A 25 2.25 14.77 -11.74
C ARG A 25 2.30 13.84 -10.52
N ALA A 26 2.18 12.53 -10.72
CA ALA A 26 2.29 11.55 -9.65
C ALA A 26 3.64 11.61 -8.92
N MET A 27 4.70 12.14 -9.56
CA MET A 27 6.01 12.37 -8.93
C MET A 27 5.95 13.28 -7.69
N LEU A 28 4.93 14.15 -7.58
CA LEU A 28 4.78 15.09 -6.47
C LEU A 28 4.11 14.46 -5.23
N SER A 29 3.65 13.21 -5.32
CA SER A 29 2.96 12.54 -4.22
C SER A 29 3.90 12.29 -3.04
N ARG A 30 3.52 12.81 -1.86
CA ARG A 30 4.17 12.52 -0.56
C ARG A 30 3.50 11.36 0.19
N ALA A 31 2.69 10.56 -0.51
CA ALA A 31 2.00 9.42 0.09
C ALA A 31 3.00 8.43 0.70
N VAL A 32 2.63 7.88 1.85
CA VAL A 32 3.36 6.85 2.57
C VAL A 32 2.39 5.74 2.97
N SER A 33 2.94 4.59 3.33
CA SER A 33 2.22 3.45 3.87
C SER A 33 2.99 2.87 5.04
N GLY A 34 2.24 2.38 6.03
CA GLY A 34 2.80 1.89 7.28
C GLY A 34 1.84 0.96 7.99
N ILE A 35 2.34 0.33 9.04
CA ILE A 35 1.59 -0.64 9.84
C ILE A 35 1.54 -0.13 11.28
N ARG A 36 0.36 -0.21 11.89
CA ARG A 36 0.13 -0.01 13.32
C ARG A 36 -0.58 -1.23 13.86
N LYS A 37 0.04 -1.94 14.81
CA LYS A 37 -0.41 -3.26 15.28
C LYS A 37 -0.67 -4.19 14.07
N SER A 38 -1.89 -4.73 13.96
CA SER A 38 -2.33 -5.56 12.84
C SER A 38 -3.12 -4.78 11.77
N THR A 39 -2.89 -3.47 11.65
CA THR A 39 -3.58 -2.60 10.69
C THR A 39 -2.59 -2.00 9.70
N LEU A 40 -2.84 -2.25 8.42
CA LEU A 40 -2.16 -1.59 7.31
C LEU A 40 -2.83 -0.23 7.04
N ILE A 41 -2.03 0.82 6.96
CA ILE A 41 -2.45 2.20 6.67
C ILE A 41 -1.77 2.63 5.37
N VAL A 42 -2.56 3.09 4.40
CA VAL A 42 -2.07 3.51 3.07
C VAL A 42 -2.71 4.85 2.72
N ASN A 43 -1.88 5.84 2.38
CA ASN A 43 -2.36 7.10 1.82
C ASN A 43 -2.69 6.90 0.34
N LEU A 44 -3.92 7.23 -0.05
CA LEU A 44 -4.38 7.17 -1.45
C LEU A 44 -4.38 8.57 -2.09
N PRO A 45 -4.46 8.65 -3.44
CA PRO A 45 -4.62 9.93 -4.14
C PRO A 45 -5.89 10.68 -3.74
N GLY A 46 -5.93 12.00 -4.01
CA GLY A 46 -7.04 12.86 -3.57
C GLY A 46 -8.31 12.84 -4.44
N SER A 47 -8.28 12.26 -5.65
CA SER A 47 -9.46 12.22 -6.54
C SER A 47 -10.13 10.83 -6.55
N PRO A 48 -11.48 10.75 -6.63
CA PRO A 48 -12.18 9.46 -6.64
C PRO A 48 -11.71 8.51 -7.76
N LYS A 49 -11.42 9.06 -8.95
CA LYS A 49 -10.89 8.29 -10.08
C LYS A 49 -9.53 7.65 -9.73
N ALA A 50 -8.59 8.44 -9.24
CA ALA A 50 -7.26 7.95 -8.92
C ALA A 50 -7.26 6.98 -7.72
N VAL A 51 -8.19 7.15 -6.77
CA VAL A 51 -8.43 6.18 -5.69
C VAL A 51 -8.86 4.84 -6.27
N LYS A 52 -9.84 4.82 -7.17
CA LYS A 52 -10.34 3.59 -7.80
C LYS A 52 -9.21 2.87 -8.54
N GLU A 53 -8.51 3.57 -9.43
CA GLU A 53 -7.41 3.02 -10.22
C GLU A 53 -6.28 2.47 -9.32
N SER A 54 -5.92 3.19 -8.25
CA SER A 54 -4.89 2.75 -7.30
C SER A 54 -5.30 1.50 -6.52
N LEU A 55 -6.57 1.43 -6.07
CA LEU A 55 -7.09 0.29 -5.33
C LEU A 55 -7.20 -0.96 -6.20
N GLU A 56 -7.73 -0.82 -7.42
CA GLU A 56 -7.79 -1.92 -8.39
C GLU A 56 -6.40 -2.50 -8.69
N TYR A 57 -5.37 -1.64 -8.75
CA TYR A 57 -4.00 -2.06 -8.91
C TYR A 57 -3.43 -2.82 -7.70
N VAL A 58 -3.62 -2.33 -6.47
CA VAL A 58 -2.95 -2.93 -5.29
C VAL A 58 -3.73 -4.05 -4.61
N LEU A 59 -5.07 -4.00 -4.58
CA LEU A 59 -5.89 -4.92 -3.79
C LEU A 59 -5.62 -6.41 -4.08
N PRO A 60 -5.44 -6.86 -5.35
CA PRO A 60 -5.15 -8.27 -5.64
C PRO A 60 -3.87 -8.78 -4.96
N HIS A 61 -2.87 -7.90 -4.79
CA HIS A 61 -1.57 -8.24 -4.23
C HIS A 61 -1.51 -8.10 -2.70
N LEU A 62 -2.43 -7.33 -2.10
CA LEU A 62 -2.45 -7.11 -0.65
C LEU A 62 -3.02 -8.29 0.15
N LYS A 63 -3.77 -9.20 -0.48
CA LYS A 63 -4.46 -10.30 0.22
C LYS A 63 -3.52 -11.11 1.12
N HIS A 64 -2.39 -11.57 0.59
CA HIS A 64 -1.43 -12.37 1.33
C HIS A 64 -0.77 -11.60 2.48
N GLY A 65 -0.30 -10.37 2.20
CA GLY A 65 0.32 -9.53 3.23
C GLY A 65 -0.64 -9.18 4.38
N LEU A 66 -1.93 -8.99 4.09
CA LEU A 66 -2.96 -8.81 5.11
C LEU A 66 -3.23 -10.09 5.91
N GLY A 67 -3.17 -11.25 5.26
CA GLY A 67 -3.28 -12.56 5.92
C GLY A 67 -2.16 -12.79 6.92
N LEU A 68 -0.91 -12.52 6.52
CA LEU A 68 0.26 -12.57 7.41
C LEU A 68 0.12 -11.59 8.57
N LEU A 69 -0.31 -10.35 8.30
CA LEU A 69 -0.49 -9.32 9.33
C LEU A 69 -1.56 -9.68 10.37
N ARG A 70 -2.56 -10.46 9.98
CA ARG A 70 -3.66 -10.94 10.84
C ARG A 70 -3.42 -12.33 11.42
N GLY A 71 -2.33 -13.01 11.04
CA GLY A 71 -2.05 -14.38 11.45
C GLY A 71 -2.99 -15.43 10.86
N THR A 72 -3.70 -15.10 9.77
CA THR A 72 -4.61 -16.04 9.09
C THR A 72 -3.92 -16.79 7.95
N ASP A 73 -2.79 -16.27 7.46
CA ASP A 73 -1.91 -16.94 6.50
C ASP A 73 -0.58 -17.27 7.20
N GLN A 74 0.10 -18.30 6.71
CA GLN A 74 1.47 -18.64 7.11
C GLN A 74 2.44 -18.37 5.95
N GLU A 75 3.67 -18.00 6.27
CA GLU A 75 4.72 -17.79 5.29
C GLU A 75 5.15 -19.15 4.72
N CYS A 76 5.02 -19.36 3.40
CA CYS A 76 5.45 -20.60 2.73
C CYS A 76 6.98 -20.81 2.70
N GLY A 77 7.75 -20.03 3.47
CA GLY A 77 9.22 -20.11 3.56
C GLY A 77 9.75 -20.51 4.95
N GLY A 78 8.87 -20.85 5.90
CA GLY A 78 9.28 -21.38 7.20
C GLY A 78 9.65 -22.86 7.12
N VAL A 79 10.87 -23.14 6.67
CA VAL A 79 11.59 -24.38 7.01
C VAL A 79 12.25 -24.25 8.39
#